data_AF-B1M032-F1
#
_entry.id   AF-B1M032-F1
#
_cell.length_a   1.000
_cell.length_b   1.000
_cell.length_c   1.000
_cell.angle_alpha   90.00
_cell.angle_beta   90.00
_cell.angle_gamma   90.00
#
_symmetry.space_group_name_H-M   'P 1'
#
loop_
_entity.id
_entity.type
_entity.pdbx_description
1 polymer ?
#
loop_
_entity_poly.entity_id
_entity_poly.type
_entity_poly.pdbx_seq_one_letter_code
_entity_poly.pdbx_strand_id
1 'polypeptide(L)'
;MYDDEPGEFPTPVDDFFPKPGALPVPPPQETEAERKRRERQERKDAGLPDPRIVDAAIAQAFADVCVLGEAPRRIIRDRSTDKVLVYLRAVVEGALRILVDKGYRKEVAVTVILRRLKLG
;
A
#
# COMPACT_ATOMS: atom_id res chain seq x y z
N MET A 1 2.19 -12.78 -93.20
CA MET A 1 2.29 -11.78 -92.13
C MET A 1 1.19 -12.10 -91.15
N TYR A 2 1.55 -12.66 -90.00
CA TYR A 2 0.70 -12.74 -88.82
C TYR A 2 1.44 -11.94 -87.75
N ASP A 3 0.83 -10.87 -87.30
CA ASP A 3 1.34 -10.01 -86.24
C ASP A 3 1.07 -10.71 -84.90
N ASP A 4 2.08 -11.42 -84.37
CA ASP A 4 2.07 -11.96 -83.02
C ASP A 4 2.44 -10.82 -82.04
N GLU A 5 1.43 -10.15 -81.47
CA GLU A 5 1.65 -9.34 -80.27
C GLU A 5 1.80 -10.26 -79.05
N PRO A 6 2.89 -10.13 -78.26
CA PRO A 6 3.09 -10.97 -77.08
C PRO A 6 2.11 -10.54 -75.97
N GLY A 7 1.14 -11.41 -75.68
CA GLY A 7 0.21 -11.21 -74.56
C GLY A 7 0.96 -11.08 -73.23
N GLU A 8 0.82 -9.92 -72.58
CA GLU A 8 1.30 -9.70 -71.21
C GLU A 8 0.58 -10.64 -70.24
N PHE A 9 1.37 -11.40 -69.47
CA PHE A 9 0.85 -12.17 -68.35
C PHE A 9 0.26 -11.22 -67.29
N PRO A 10 -0.92 -11.49 -66.72
CA PRO A 10 -1.46 -10.67 -65.64
C PRO A 10 -0.51 -10.72 -64.43
N THR A 11 -0.13 -9.55 -63.93
CA THR A 11 0.67 -9.43 -62.71
C THR A 11 -0.10 -10.00 -61.51
N PRO A 12 0.57 -10.70 -60.57
CA PRO A 12 -0.09 -11.19 -59.36
C PRO A 12 -0.61 -10.01 -58.56
N VAL A 13 -1.90 -10.05 -58.22
CA VAL A 13 -2.54 -9.06 -57.36
C VAL A 13 -2.07 -9.34 -55.92
N ASP A 14 -1.04 -8.63 -55.46
CA ASP A 14 -0.46 -8.74 -54.12
C ASP A 14 -1.35 -8.18 -52.98
N ASP A 15 -2.66 -8.06 -53.19
CA ASP A 15 -3.60 -7.42 -52.26
C ASP A 15 -4.51 -8.40 -51.49
N PHE A 16 -4.18 -9.70 -51.43
CA PHE A 16 -5.04 -10.68 -50.76
C PHE A 16 -5.01 -10.64 -49.23
N PHE A 17 -4.01 -9.98 -48.61
CA PHE A 17 -3.91 -9.93 -47.14
C PHE A 17 -4.07 -8.49 -46.61
N PRO A 18 -5.09 -8.22 -45.76
CA PRO A 18 -5.15 -6.96 -45.05
C PRO A 18 -3.90 -6.82 -44.19
N LYS A 19 -3.16 -5.71 -44.37
CA LYS A 19 -2.02 -5.35 -43.52
C LYS A 19 -2.48 -5.43 -42.06
N PRO A 20 -1.82 -6.22 -41.18
CA PRO A 20 -2.24 -6.33 -39.79
C PRO A 20 -2.22 -4.93 -39.19
N GLY A 21 -3.40 -4.45 -38.78
CA GLY A 21 -3.53 -3.17 -38.07
C GLY A 21 -2.62 -3.17 -36.86
N ALA A 22 -2.00 -2.02 -36.58
CA ALA A 22 -1.10 -1.86 -35.45
C ALA A 22 -1.73 -2.46 -34.19
N LEU A 23 -1.01 -3.40 -33.55
CA LEU A 23 -1.46 -3.99 -32.30
C LEU A 23 -1.70 -2.86 -31.28
N PRO A 24 -2.79 -2.91 -30.49
CA PRO A 24 -3.03 -1.91 -29.46
C PRO A 24 -1.84 -1.85 -28.51
N VAL A 25 -1.28 -0.66 -28.35
CA VAL A 25 -0.18 -0.40 -27.40
C VAL A 25 -0.72 -0.70 -26.00
N PRO A 26 -0.08 -1.57 -25.21
CA PRO A 26 -0.52 -1.82 -23.84
C PRO A 26 -0.50 -0.51 -23.05
N PRO A 27 -1.49 -0.28 -22.16
CA PRO A 27 -1.51 0.93 -21.36
C PRO A 27 -0.20 1.06 -20.55
N PRO A 28 0.32 2.28 -20.36
CA PRO A 28 1.55 2.48 -19.59
C PRO A 28 1.38 1.86 -18.21
N GLN A 29 2.30 0.96 -17.86
CA GLN A 29 2.31 0.32 -16.54
C GLN A 29 2.70 1.39 -15.51
N GLU A 30 1.76 1.80 -14.67
CA GLU A 30 2.08 2.64 -13.51
C GLU A 30 3.16 1.94 -12.67
N THR A 31 4.24 2.65 -12.42
CA THR A 31 5.33 2.11 -11.60
C THR A 31 4.84 1.95 -10.15
N GLU A 32 5.40 0.99 -9.40
CA GLU A 32 5.04 0.83 -7.97
C GLU A 32 5.21 2.14 -7.17
N ALA A 33 6.14 2.98 -7.59
CA ALA A 33 6.41 4.27 -6.98
C ALA A 33 5.25 5.26 -7.20
N GLU A 34 4.67 5.30 -8.40
CA GLU A 34 3.50 6.13 -8.71
C GLU A 34 2.27 5.64 -7.96
N ARG A 35 2.04 4.33 -7.90
CA ARG A 35 0.95 3.74 -7.10
C ARG A 35 1.05 4.13 -5.62
N LYS A 36 2.24 3.99 -5.03
CA LYS A 36 2.51 4.36 -3.63
C LYS A 36 2.40 5.88 -3.37
N ARG A 37 2.61 6.73 -4.37
CA ARG A 37 2.42 8.18 -4.26
C ARG A 37 0.93 8.53 -4.29
N ARG A 38 0.18 7.94 -5.23
CA ARG A 38 -1.26 8.11 -5.34
C ARG A 38 -2.00 7.64 -4.10
N GLU A 39 -1.69 6.45 -3.58
CA GLU A 39 -2.27 5.94 -2.32
C GLU A 39 -1.97 6.87 -1.11
N ARG A 40 -0.79 7.49 -1.08
CA ARG A 40 -0.46 8.48 -0.04
C ARG A 40 -1.25 9.76 -0.20
N GLN A 41 -1.46 10.21 -1.44
CA GLN A 41 -2.24 11.40 -1.72
C GLN A 41 -3.72 11.18 -1.39
N GLU A 42 -4.30 10.06 -1.82
CA GLU A 42 -5.68 9.67 -1.51
C GLU A 42 -5.91 9.56 0.01
N ARG A 43 -4.93 9.06 0.77
CA ARG A 43 -5.00 9.05 2.24
C ARG A 43 -4.94 10.43 2.87
N LYS A 44 -4.09 11.33 2.35
CA LYS A 44 -4.03 12.72 2.80
C LYS A 44 -5.35 13.43 2.55
N ASP A 45 -5.91 13.24 1.36
CA ASP A 45 -7.18 13.85 0.95
C ASP A 45 -8.35 13.31 1.79
N ALA A 46 -8.30 12.03 2.19
CA ALA A 46 -9.26 11.42 3.11
C ALA A 46 -9.03 11.73 4.60
N GLY A 47 -7.97 12.46 4.96
CA GLY A 47 -7.60 12.75 6.35
C GLY A 47 -7.23 11.51 7.17
N LEU A 48 -6.79 10.44 6.50
CA LEU A 48 -6.38 9.19 7.15
C LEU A 48 -4.91 9.27 7.58
N PRO A 49 -4.57 8.82 8.81
CA PRO A 49 -3.17 8.76 9.23
C PRO A 49 -2.37 7.78 8.37
N ASP A 50 -1.11 8.14 8.08
CA ASP A 50 -0.18 7.26 7.39
C ASP A 50 0.07 6.00 8.26
N PRO A 51 0.05 4.79 7.68
CA PRO A 51 0.33 3.56 8.42
C PRO A 51 1.60 3.62 9.28
N ARG A 52 2.66 4.28 8.81
CA ARG A 52 3.92 4.43 9.58
C ARG A 52 3.73 5.27 10.84
N ILE A 53 2.88 6.29 10.77
CA ILE A 53 2.57 7.15 11.92
C ILE A 53 1.77 6.35 12.94
N VAL A 54 0.83 5.53 12.48
CA VAL A 54 0.03 4.64 13.34
C VAL A 54 0.92 3.59 14.01
N ASP A 55 1.79 2.93 13.25
CA ASP A 55 2.72 1.93 13.79
C ASP A 55 3.66 2.56 14.83
N ALA A 56 4.18 3.75 14.56
CA ALA A 56 5.01 4.48 15.52
C ALA A 56 4.25 4.86 16.80
N ALA A 57 2.98 5.28 16.68
CA ALA A 57 2.13 5.59 17.82
C ALA A 57 1.85 4.35 18.68
N ILE A 58 1.58 3.20 18.06
CA ILE A 58 1.38 1.91 18.76
C ILE A 58 2.67 1.47 19.47
N ALA A 59 3.81 1.53 18.78
CA ALA A 59 5.10 1.17 19.35
C ALA A 59 5.47 2.06 20.55
N GLN A 60 5.25 3.38 20.44
CA GLN A 60 5.49 4.31 21.53
C GLN A 60 4.58 4.01 22.72
N ALA A 61 3.27 3.84 22.50
CA ALA A 61 2.32 3.51 23.56
C ALA A 61 2.67 2.19 24.26
N PHE A 62 3.13 1.19 23.51
CA PHE A 62 3.59 -0.07 24.06
C PHE A 62 4.83 0.12 24.94
N ALA A 63 5.81 0.91 24.49
CA ALA A 63 7.01 1.24 25.26
C ALA A 63 6.65 1.96 26.56
N ASP A 64 5.76 2.95 26.50
CA ASP A 64 5.32 3.72 27.67
C ASP A 64 4.64 2.82 28.71
N VAL A 65 3.74 1.93 28.27
CA VAL A 65 3.10 0.95 29.17
C VAL A 65 4.11 0.00 29.78
N CYS A 66 5.10 -0.47 29.01
CA CYS A 66 6.16 -1.32 29.54
C CYS A 66 7.01 -0.61 30.59
N VAL A 67 7.38 0.65 30.37
CA VAL A 67 8.17 1.45 31.30
C VAL A 67 7.39 1.70 32.59
N LEU A 68 6.11 2.11 32.49
CA LEU A 68 5.25 2.35 33.64
C LEU A 68 5.00 1.07 34.46
N GLY A 69 4.91 -0.09 33.80
CA GLY A 69 4.78 -1.40 34.47
C GLY A 69 6.09 -1.95 35.03
N GLU A 70 7.19 -1.21 34.94
CA GLU A 70 8.54 -1.65 35.29
C GLU A 70 8.98 -2.94 34.59
N ALA A 71 8.39 -3.25 33.43
CA ALA A 71 8.70 -4.46 32.68
C ALA A 71 10.21 -4.59 32.39
N PRO A 72 10.95 -3.52 32.00
CA PRO A 72 12.40 -3.62 31.82
C PRO A 72 13.14 -4.11 33.07
N ARG A 73 12.77 -3.62 34.27
CA ARG A 73 13.39 -4.04 35.53
C ARG A 73 13.11 -5.52 35.82
N ARG A 74 11.88 -5.97 35.57
CA ARG A 74 11.47 -7.36 35.76
C ARG A 74 12.16 -8.30 34.76
N ILE A 75 12.28 -7.90 33.50
CA ILE A 75 12.99 -8.67 32.47
C ILE A 75 14.47 -8.81 32.85
N ILE A 76 15.12 -7.74 33.31
CA ILE A 76 16.53 -7.79 33.72
C ILE A 76 16.71 -8.73 34.93
N ARG A 77 15.81 -8.63 35.93
CA ARG A 77 15.86 -9.44 37.14
C ARG A 77 15.59 -10.92 36.86
N ASP A 78 14.56 -11.21 36.08
CA ASP A 78 14.06 -12.57 35.86
C ASP A 78 14.67 -13.22 34.61
N ARG A 79 15.47 -12.46 33.82
CA ARG A 79 16.09 -12.83 32.53
C ARG A 79 15.11 -13.46 31.53
N SER A 80 13.84 -13.08 31.59
CA SER A 80 12.79 -13.60 30.73
C SER A 80 11.72 -12.52 30.48
N THR A 81 11.08 -12.62 29.31
CA THR A 81 9.93 -11.80 28.91
C THR A 81 8.59 -12.48 29.18
N ASP A 82 8.56 -13.76 29.55
CA ASP A 82 7.34 -14.58 29.61
C ASP A 82 6.34 -14.11 30.68
N LYS A 83 6.83 -13.36 31.67
CA LYS A 83 6.03 -12.83 32.78
C LYS A 83 5.56 -11.39 32.56
N VAL A 84 5.82 -10.82 31.39
CA VAL A 84 5.42 -9.45 31.05
C VAL A 84 4.03 -9.48 30.45
N LEU A 85 3.05 -9.03 31.23
CA LEU A 85 1.68 -8.85 30.78
C LEU A 85 1.45 -7.38 30.45
N VAL A 86 1.01 -7.11 29.22
CA VAL A 86 0.67 -5.77 28.75
C VAL A 86 -0.81 -5.74 28.39
N TYR A 87 -1.55 -4.82 29.02
CA TYR A 87 -2.96 -4.63 28.71
C TYR A 87 -3.11 -3.93 27.36
N LEU A 88 -3.65 -4.66 26.39
CA LEU A 88 -3.92 -4.15 25.04
C LEU A 88 -4.73 -2.85 25.04
N ARG A 89 -5.71 -2.74 25.96
CA ARG A 89 -6.51 -1.53 26.14
C ARG A 89 -5.64 -0.29 26.41
N ALA A 90 -4.65 -0.41 27.29
CA ALA A 90 -3.75 0.70 27.63
C ALA A 90 -2.90 1.12 26.42
N VAL A 91 -2.47 0.16 25.60
CA VAL A 91 -1.73 0.43 24.36
C VAL A 91 -2.60 1.15 23.34
N VAL A 92 -3.84 0.70 23.14
CA VAL A 92 -4.79 1.34 22.22
C VAL A 92 -5.15 2.75 22.66
N GLU A 93 -5.43 2.96 23.96
CA GLU A 93 -5.72 4.29 24.52
C GLU A 93 -4.50 5.23 24.39
N GLY A 94 -3.28 4.73 24.64
CA GLY A 94 -2.05 5.51 24.46
C GLY A 94 -1.80 5.89 23.00
N ALA A 95 -1.94 4.92 22.08
CA ALA A 95 -1.76 5.16 20.64
C ALA A 95 -2.82 6.15 20.11
N LEU A 96 -4.06 6.04 20.59
CA LEU A 96 -5.13 6.96 20.26
C LEU A 96 -4.79 8.38 20.70
N ARG A 97 -4.28 8.55 21.92
CA ARG A 97 -3.87 9.85 22.46
C ARG A 97 -2.79 10.49 21.60
N ILE A 98 -1.75 9.72 21.24
CA ILE A 98 -0.67 10.18 20.35
C ILE A 98 -1.20 10.62 18.98
N LEU A 99 -2.16 9.90 18.40
CA LEU A 99 -2.74 10.29 17.10
C LEU A 99 -3.64 11.53 17.22
N VAL A 100 -4.41 11.66 18.30
CA VAL A 100 -5.25 12.84 18.55
C VAL A 100 -4.38 14.08 18.78
N ASP A 101 -3.28 13.96 19.53
CA ASP A 101 -2.33 15.06 19.76
C ASP A 101 -1.64 15.51 18.46
N LYS A 102 -1.54 14.61 17.47
CA LYS A 102 -1.06 14.92 16.11
C LYS A 102 -2.14 15.51 15.21
N GLY A 103 -3.34 15.76 15.72
CA GLY A 103 -4.45 16.39 15.00
C GLY A 103 -5.37 15.43 14.25
N TYR A 104 -5.24 14.10 14.43
CA TYR A 104 -6.17 13.15 13.81
C TYR A 104 -7.47 13.05 14.60
N ARG A 105 -8.59 12.95 13.88
CA ARG A 105 -9.92 12.72 14.50
C ARG A 105 -9.94 11.39 15.24
N LYS A 106 -10.55 11.38 16.43
CA LYS A 106 -10.58 10.23 17.33
C LYS A 106 -11.22 9.00 16.67
N GLU A 107 -12.33 9.18 15.97
CA GLU A 107 -13.10 8.10 15.34
C GLU A 107 -12.29 7.41 14.23
N VAL A 108 -11.59 8.22 13.43
CA VAL A 108 -10.69 7.76 12.38
C VAL A 108 -9.50 7.02 12.98
N ALA A 109 -8.86 7.61 14.00
CA ALA A 109 -7.71 7.02 14.67
C ALA A 109 -8.03 5.66 15.30
N VAL A 110 -9.17 5.52 16.01
CA VAL A 110 -9.62 4.24 16.57
C VAL A 110 -9.79 3.19 15.48
N THR A 111 -10.52 3.53 14.42
CA THR A 111 -10.79 2.59 13.31
C THR A 111 -9.50 2.10 12.66
N VAL A 112 -8.55 3.02 12.41
CA VAL A 112 -7.27 2.68 11.78
C VAL A 112 -6.40 1.85 12.73
N ILE A 113 -6.35 2.16 14.03
CA ILE A 113 -5.62 1.35 15.02
C ILE A 113 -6.18 -0.07 15.08
N LEU A 114 -7.50 -0.23 15.21
CA LEU A 114 -8.15 -1.55 15.29
C LEU A 114 -7.90 -2.37 14.02
N ARG A 115 -8.05 -1.75 12.84
CA ARG A 115 -7.74 -2.41 11.57
C ARG A 115 -6.28 -2.82 11.48
N ARG A 116 -5.35 -1.99 11.98
CA ARG A 116 -3.91 -2.28 11.96
C ARG A 116 -3.55 -3.44 12.88
N LEU A 117 -4.22 -3.53 14.02
CA LEU A 117 -4.08 -4.62 14.99
C LEU A 117 -4.89 -5.88 14.62
N LYS A 118 -5.68 -5.85 13.54
CA LYS A 118 -6.60 -6.93 13.11
C LYS A 118 -7.64 -7.29 14.18
N LEU A 119 -8.18 -6.28 14.85
CA LEU A 119 -9.14 -6.41 15.96
C LEU A 119 -10.56 -5.95 15.59
N GLY A 120 -10.87 -5.81 14.29
CA GLY A 120 -12.16 -5.34 13.80
C GLY A 120 -12.44 -5.81 12.39
#